data_AF-A0A4C2EH90-F1
#
_entry.id   AF-A0A4C2EH90-F1
#
_cell.length_a   1.000
_cell.length_b   1.000
_cell.length_c   1.000
_cell.angle_alpha   90.00
_cell.angle_beta   90.00
_cell.angle_gamma   90.00
#
_symmetry.space_group_name_H-M   'P 1'
#
loop_
_entity.id
_entity.type
_entity.pdbx_description
1 polymer ?
#
loop_
_entity_poly.entity_id
_entity_poly.type
_entity_poly.pdbx_seq_one_letter_code
_entity_poly.pdbx_strand_id
1 'polypeptide(L)'
;MKMLIDEKAHFSTPVKRIFDSQCTLDFQSSVAIVRLKYFIQKYAKIINRTLIPQGPSHIPIVNEIVDVLNYMSLLIDQTPPFEGPRRYGNLACRDWHAKVDEEMPSLWRKVLPSKFHHCIVELVHYLGNSFGSATRLDYGTGHELSFLAVVGAIDMLGLFTEEFQGGDFLLIMNAYYAVVRKLILTYTLEPAGSHGVWGLDDHFHLAYIFGSAQWANYKEAPLRPRDILNHHFIQEYAHLNLYCQTIGFIYQVKRGPFREHSSMLYDLATTVHTWTKLEMGLTKMYAVEVLNKFPVVQHFWFGTGFYPWVDNRTGKLLPIYDPADADRRNTPQIGGNYAAFMSSINSPARSSPPITSQRVPTTARTQVRSQARMPPARTRMGPPTSRMTNTTVHHDLTKK
;
A
#
# COMPACT_ATOMS: atom_id res chain seq x y z
N MET A 1 31.75 -3.01 5.33
CA MET A 1 30.34 -2.82 4.93
C MET A 1 29.72 -4.17 4.60
N LYS A 2 28.74 -4.63 5.40
CA LYS A 2 28.12 -5.95 5.20
C LYS A 2 26.89 -5.73 4.31
N MET A 3 26.87 -6.30 3.10
CA MET A 3 25.62 -6.37 2.34
C MET A 3 24.52 -6.93 3.26
N LEU A 4 23.35 -6.29 3.29
CA LEU A 4 22.19 -6.80 4.05
C LEU A 4 21.58 -8.03 3.35
N ILE A 5 22.07 -8.35 2.15
CA ILE A 5 21.74 -9.50 1.35
C ILE A 5 23.02 -10.32 1.13
N ASP A 6 22.91 -11.64 1.20
CA ASP A 6 24.02 -12.57 0.89
C ASP A 6 24.43 -12.40 -0.58
N GLU A 7 25.73 -12.41 -0.91
CA GLU A 7 26.21 -12.43 -2.30
C GLU A 7 25.65 -13.63 -3.09
N LYS A 8 25.22 -14.69 -2.38
CA LYS A 8 24.57 -15.88 -2.94
C LYS A 8 23.05 -15.79 -3.00
N ALA A 9 22.44 -14.64 -2.69
CA ALA A 9 21.00 -14.51 -2.70
C ALA A 9 20.45 -14.72 -4.11
N HIS A 10 19.43 -15.57 -4.22
CA HIS A 10 18.70 -15.79 -5.46
C HIS A 10 17.53 -14.82 -5.56
N PHE A 11 17.39 -14.17 -6.70
CA PHE A 11 16.30 -13.24 -6.99
C PHE A 11 15.33 -13.88 -7.97
N SER A 12 14.04 -13.74 -7.71
CA SER A 12 12.98 -14.31 -8.54
C SER A 12 11.80 -13.34 -8.60
N THR A 13 11.01 -13.43 -9.66
CA THR A 13 9.85 -12.54 -9.85
C THR A 13 8.99 -12.50 -8.60
N PRO A 14 8.71 -11.32 -8.02
CA PRO A 14 7.87 -11.21 -6.85
C PRO A 14 6.49 -11.82 -7.09
N VAL A 15 5.95 -12.48 -6.07
CA VAL A 15 4.67 -13.18 -6.14
C VAL A 15 3.74 -12.72 -5.03
N LYS A 16 2.43 -12.71 -5.33
CA LYS A 16 1.41 -12.36 -4.34
C LYS A 16 1.39 -13.41 -3.22
N ARG A 17 1.36 -12.95 -1.97
CA ARG A 17 1.25 -13.80 -0.77
C ARG A 17 0.20 -13.33 0.24
N ILE A 18 -0.21 -12.06 0.19
CA ILE A 18 -1.28 -11.53 1.04
C ILE A 18 -2.60 -11.63 0.29
N PHE A 19 -3.45 -12.59 0.69
CA PHE A 19 -4.75 -12.85 0.08
C PHE A 19 -5.94 -12.54 1.00
N ASP A 20 -5.72 -12.56 2.31
CA ASP A 20 -6.73 -12.26 3.32
C ASP A 20 -6.12 -11.60 4.57
N SER A 21 -6.96 -11.41 5.60
CA SER A 21 -6.53 -10.87 6.88
C SER A 21 -5.54 -11.78 7.62
N GLN A 22 -5.63 -13.11 7.47
CA GLN A 22 -4.68 -14.02 8.12
C GLN A 22 -3.29 -13.89 7.51
N CYS A 23 -3.20 -13.85 6.17
CA CYS A 23 -1.92 -13.59 5.51
C CYS A 23 -1.36 -12.21 5.90
N THR A 24 -2.22 -11.22 6.16
CA THR A 24 -1.78 -9.90 6.65
C THR A 24 -1.13 -9.98 8.04
N LEU A 25 -1.60 -10.89 8.90
CA LEU A 25 -0.97 -11.20 10.19
C LEU A 25 0.34 -11.97 10.01
N ASP A 26 0.37 -12.96 9.12
CA ASP A 26 1.60 -13.73 8.80
C ASP A 26 2.70 -12.79 8.26
N PHE A 27 2.32 -11.80 7.44
CA PHE A 27 3.23 -10.74 6.97
C PHE A 27 3.90 -10.00 8.13
N GLN A 28 3.24 -9.84 9.29
CA GLN A 28 3.82 -9.13 10.44
C GLN A 28 5.03 -9.84 11.07
N SER A 29 5.22 -11.14 10.83
CA SER A 29 6.41 -11.88 11.29
C SER A 29 7.46 -12.10 10.19
N SER A 30 7.20 -11.61 8.97
CA SER A 30 8.09 -11.83 7.82
C SER A 30 9.42 -11.07 7.90
N VAL A 31 10.46 -11.59 7.22
CA VAL A 31 11.71 -10.85 6.98
C VAL A 31 11.42 -9.57 6.17
N ALA A 32 10.48 -9.62 5.23
CA ALA A 32 10.07 -8.48 4.43
C ALA A 32 9.62 -7.28 5.28
N ILE A 33 8.70 -7.49 6.23
CA ILE A 33 8.21 -6.38 7.07
C ILE A 33 9.28 -5.83 8.00
N VAL A 34 10.19 -6.69 8.49
CA VAL A 34 11.32 -6.26 9.33
C VAL A 34 12.24 -5.34 8.53
N ARG A 35 12.55 -5.70 7.29
CA ARG A 35 13.33 -4.84 6.37
C ARG A 35 12.62 -3.52 6.08
N LEU A 36 11.33 -3.54 5.76
CA LEU A 36 10.55 -2.32 5.51
C LEU A 36 10.55 -1.38 6.73
N LYS A 37 10.26 -1.91 7.92
CA LYS A 37 10.29 -1.14 9.17
C LYS A 37 11.69 -0.57 9.45
N TYR A 38 12.73 -1.35 9.20
CA TYR A 38 14.12 -0.88 9.30
C TYR A 38 14.38 0.32 8.40
N PHE A 39 13.98 0.27 7.12
CA PHE A 39 14.21 1.40 6.20
C PHE A 39 13.41 2.65 6.55
N ILE A 40 12.16 2.52 7.01
CA ILE A 40 11.38 3.66 7.53
C ILE A 40 12.15 4.33 8.67
N GLN A 41 12.62 3.55 9.66
CA GLN A 41 13.34 4.07 10.81
C GLN A 41 14.72 4.63 10.45
N LYS A 42 15.47 3.94 9.58
CA LYS A 42 16.77 4.39 9.09
C LYS A 42 16.65 5.76 8.43
N TYR A 43 15.73 5.90 7.47
CA TYR A 43 15.61 7.13 6.71
C TYR A 43 15.02 8.29 7.52
N ALA A 44 14.03 8.02 8.38
CA ALA A 44 13.54 9.02 9.34
C ALA A 44 14.66 9.54 10.27
N LYS A 45 15.59 8.68 10.66
CA LYS A 45 16.72 9.08 11.53
C LYS A 45 17.75 9.95 10.80
N ILE A 46 18.14 9.62 9.57
CA ILE A 46 19.24 10.31 8.87
C ILE A 46 18.83 11.68 8.29
N ILE A 47 17.53 11.92 8.04
CA ILE A 47 17.04 13.20 7.51
C ILE A 47 16.88 14.29 8.57
N ASN A 48 17.18 13.98 9.83
CA ASN A 48 17.06 14.93 10.92
C ASN A 48 17.86 16.21 10.63
N ARG A 49 17.22 17.38 10.80
CA ARG A 49 17.81 18.71 10.55
C ARG A 49 18.35 18.89 9.13
N THR A 50 17.86 18.10 8.19
CA THR A 50 18.28 18.18 6.79
C THR A 50 17.15 18.80 5.95
N LEU A 51 17.49 19.79 5.14
CA LEU A 51 16.58 20.39 4.16
C LEU A 51 16.65 19.59 2.85
N ILE A 52 15.61 19.70 2.02
CA ILE A 52 15.65 19.13 0.66
C ILE A 52 16.77 19.83 -0.13
N PRO A 53 17.79 19.10 -0.62
CA PRO A 53 18.88 19.70 -1.38
C PRO A 53 18.39 20.30 -2.71
N GLN A 54 19.04 21.37 -3.13
CA GLN A 54 18.78 22.02 -4.43
C GLN A 54 19.77 21.59 -5.54
N GLY A 55 20.84 20.88 -5.16
CA GLY A 55 21.88 20.40 -6.08
C GLY A 55 21.91 18.87 -6.16
N PRO A 56 22.73 18.32 -7.07
CA PRO A 56 22.92 16.89 -7.21
C PRO A 56 23.60 16.29 -5.96
N SER A 57 23.42 15.00 -5.78
CA SER A 57 24.13 14.23 -4.77
C SER A 57 25.60 14.03 -5.18
N HIS A 58 26.49 13.88 -4.19
CA HIS A 58 27.86 13.43 -4.45
C HIS A 58 27.93 11.92 -4.77
N ILE A 59 26.86 11.17 -4.50
CA ILE A 59 26.77 9.73 -4.75
C ILE A 59 26.17 9.51 -6.14
N PRO A 60 26.91 8.98 -7.11
CA PRO A 60 26.44 8.88 -8.50
C PRO A 60 25.13 8.12 -8.67
N ILE A 61 24.94 7.01 -7.94
CA ILE A 61 23.73 6.18 -8.02
C ILE A 61 22.46 6.96 -7.62
N VAL A 62 22.58 7.97 -6.76
CA VAL A 62 21.46 8.81 -6.33
C VAL A 62 20.99 9.69 -7.49
N ASN A 63 21.93 10.30 -8.21
CA ASN A 63 21.62 11.10 -9.40
C ASN A 63 21.03 10.24 -10.51
N GLU A 64 21.56 9.04 -10.75
CA GLU A 64 21.00 8.11 -11.75
C GLU A 64 19.55 7.72 -11.43
N ILE A 65 19.20 7.50 -10.15
CA ILE A 65 17.81 7.25 -9.73
C ILE A 65 16.94 8.48 -9.98
N VAL A 66 17.42 9.67 -9.62
CA VAL A 66 16.72 10.94 -9.87
C VAL A 66 16.50 11.16 -11.38
N ASP A 67 17.47 10.82 -12.21
CA ASP A 67 17.36 10.92 -13.67
C ASP A 67 16.33 9.95 -14.24
N VAL A 68 16.25 8.73 -13.71
CA VAL A 68 15.17 7.79 -14.06
C VAL A 68 13.79 8.37 -13.69
N LEU A 69 13.65 8.98 -12.51
CA LEU A 69 12.40 9.62 -12.09
C LEU A 69 12.05 10.83 -12.97
N ASN A 70 13.03 11.65 -13.32
CA ASN A 70 12.85 12.78 -14.24
C ASN A 70 12.45 12.29 -15.63
N TYR A 71 13.02 11.20 -16.10
CA TYR A 71 12.63 10.57 -17.36
C TYR A 71 11.19 10.03 -17.30
N MET A 72 10.78 9.38 -16.21
CA MET A 72 9.39 8.98 -16.00
C MET A 72 8.44 10.18 -15.99
N SER A 73 8.86 11.32 -15.43
CA SER A 73 8.12 12.59 -15.50
C SER A 73 7.98 13.10 -16.94
N LEU A 74 9.02 12.97 -17.76
CA LEU A 74 8.99 13.34 -19.17
C LEU A 74 8.04 12.45 -19.98
N LEU A 75 7.97 11.15 -19.67
CA LEU A 75 7.01 10.25 -20.29
C LEU A 75 5.55 10.68 -20.06
N ILE A 76 5.26 11.38 -18.96
CA ILE A 76 3.93 11.98 -18.71
C ILE A 76 3.64 13.08 -19.73
N ASP A 77 4.61 13.95 -20.01
CA ASP A 77 4.45 15.02 -21.01
C ASP A 77 4.25 14.44 -22.42
N GLN A 78 4.91 13.33 -22.71
CA GLN A 78 4.77 12.60 -23.97
C GLN A 78 3.52 11.71 -24.04
N THR A 79 2.70 11.71 -22.99
CA THR A 79 1.47 10.91 -22.90
C THR A 79 0.32 11.80 -22.42
N PRO A 80 -0.09 12.80 -23.23
CA PRO A 80 -1.07 13.79 -22.81
C PRO A 80 -2.41 13.13 -22.44
N PRO A 81 -3.15 13.70 -21.47
CA PRO A 81 -4.45 13.18 -21.09
C PRO A 81 -5.42 13.27 -22.26
N PHE A 82 -6.18 12.21 -22.50
CA PHE A 82 -7.25 12.25 -23.49
C PHE A 82 -8.32 13.29 -23.11
N GLU A 83 -8.85 14.01 -24.09
CA GLU A 83 -9.83 15.09 -23.89
C GLU A 83 -11.23 14.58 -23.50
N GLY A 84 -12.10 15.49 -23.04
CA GLY A 84 -13.52 15.26 -22.76
C GLY A 84 -13.87 15.06 -21.28
N PRO A 85 -15.17 15.17 -20.92
CA PRO A 85 -15.63 15.04 -19.54
C PRO A 85 -15.49 13.60 -19.06
N ARG A 86 -14.96 13.42 -17.85
CA ARG A 86 -14.71 12.10 -17.25
C ARG A 86 -15.15 12.10 -15.79
N ARG A 87 -15.62 10.94 -15.34
CA ARG A 87 -16.01 10.69 -13.95
C ARG A 87 -14.89 10.04 -13.13
N TYR A 88 -14.02 9.28 -13.79
CA TYR A 88 -12.94 8.49 -13.21
C TYR A 88 -11.60 8.93 -13.82
N GLY A 89 -10.49 8.32 -13.36
CA GLY A 89 -9.15 8.60 -13.87
C GLY A 89 -9.01 8.50 -15.40
N ASN A 90 -8.03 9.22 -15.93
CA ASN A 90 -7.76 9.30 -17.36
C ASN A 90 -7.08 8.03 -17.87
N LEU A 91 -7.68 7.40 -18.90
CA LEU A 91 -7.15 6.19 -19.52
C LEU A 91 -5.74 6.34 -20.12
N ALA A 92 -5.29 7.55 -20.44
CA ALA A 92 -3.92 7.80 -20.91
C ALA A 92 -2.86 7.36 -19.88
N CYS A 93 -3.23 7.24 -18.60
CA CYS A 93 -2.37 6.66 -17.57
C CYS A 93 -1.96 5.21 -17.89
N ARG A 94 -2.83 4.43 -18.57
CA ARG A 94 -2.49 3.07 -19.00
C ARG A 94 -1.40 3.07 -20.05
N ASP A 95 -1.46 4.00 -20.98
CA ASP A 95 -0.46 4.16 -22.03
C ASP A 95 0.88 4.60 -21.42
N TRP A 96 0.83 5.48 -20.40
CA TRP A 96 2.03 5.86 -19.65
C TRP A 96 2.64 4.66 -18.91
N HIS A 97 1.83 3.87 -18.19
CA HIS A 97 2.30 2.65 -17.52
C HIS A 97 2.90 1.65 -18.52
N ALA A 98 2.27 1.45 -19.69
CA ALA A 98 2.77 0.55 -20.71
C ALA A 98 4.16 0.97 -21.23
N LYS A 99 4.38 2.27 -21.48
CA LYS A 99 5.70 2.81 -21.85
C LYS A 99 6.74 2.57 -20.76
N VAL A 100 6.37 2.86 -19.51
CA VAL A 100 7.25 2.68 -18.35
C VAL A 100 7.64 1.20 -18.18
N ASP A 101 6.67 0.28 -18.29
CA ASP A 101 6.90 -1.16 -18.16
C ASP A 101 7.79 -1.73 -19.27
N GLU A 102 7.63 -1.22 -20.51
CA GLU A 102 8.47 -1.60 -21.65
C GLU A 102 9.95 -1.22 -21.44
N GLU A 103 10.19 -0.01 -20.92
CA GLU A 103 11.54 0.53 -20.74
C GLU A 103 12.19 0.17 -19.39
N MET A 104 11.42 -0.33 -18.42
CA MET A 104 11.87 -0.59 -17.04
C MET A 104 13.14 -1.45 -16.95
N PRO A 105 13.26 -2.58 -17.68
CA PRO A 105 14.46 -3.41 -17.59
C PRO A 105 15.72 -2.69 -18.09
N SER A 106 15.60 -1.90 -19.16
CA SER A 106 16.72 -1.10 -19.69
C SER A 106 17.13 0.03 -18.75
N LEU A 107 16.16 0.72 -18.14
CA LEU A 107 16.43 1.76 -17.15
C LEU A 107 17.22 1.19 -15.97
N TRP A 108 16.84 0.03 -15.45
CA TRP A 108 17.59 -0.63 -14.38
C TRP A 108 19.00 -1.07 -14.79
N ARG A 109 19.19 -1.55 -16.03
CA ARG A 109 20.53 -1.92 -16.52
C ARG A 109 21.46 -0.72 -16.63
N LYS A 110 20.92 0.48 -16.90
CA LYS A 110 21.69 1.73 -16.94
C LYS A 110 22.12 2.15 -15.53
N VAL A 111 21.20 2.06 -14.56
CA VAL A 111 21.44 2.47 -13.17
C VAL A 111 22.39 1.49 -12.45
N LEU A 112 22.22 0.18 -12.66
CA LEU A 112 22.91 -0.84 -11.89
C LEU A 112 24.20 -1.34 -12.56
N PRO A 113 25.29 -1.50 -11.79
CA PRO A 113 26.47 -2.24 -12.26
C PRO A 113 26.11 -3.66 -12.72
N SER A 114 26.78 -4.16 -13.75
CA SER A 114 26.49 -5.47 -14.38
C SER A 114 26.42 -6.64 -13.40
N LYS A 115 27.23 -6.61 -12.33
CA LYS A 115 27.22 -7.64 -11.27
C LYS A 115 25.86 -7.78 -10.56
N PHE A 116 25.03 -6.73 -10.56
CA PHE A 116 23.71 -6.72 -9.92
C PHE A 116 22.55 -6.91 -10.92
N HIS A 117 22.80 -7.16 -12.20
CA HIS A 117 21.70 -7.30 -13.18
C HIS A 117 20.76 -8.48 -12.89
N HIS A 118 21.20 -9.46 -12.10
CA HIS A 118 20.38 -10.59 -11.69
C HIS A 118 19.23 -10.20 -10.74
N CYS A 119 19.31 -9.07 -10.01
CA CYS A 119 18.25 -8.62 -9.11
C CYS A 119 17.17 -7.76 -9.79
N ILE A 120 17.37 -7.38 -11.06
CA ILE A 120 16.44 -6.57 -11.86
C ILE A 120 15.05 -7.20 -11.92
N VAL A 121 14.98 -8.54 -11.91
CA VAL A 121 13.72 -9.30 -11.91
C VAL A 121 12.79 -8.93 -10.75
N GLU A 122 13.34 -8.52 -9.60
CA GLU A 122 12.57 -8.03 -8.46
C GLU A 122 12.36 -6.50 -8.52
N LEU A 123 13.39 -5.74 -8.88
CA LEU A 123 13.34 -4.27 -8.91
C LEU A 123 12.33 -3.71 -9.92
N VAL A 124 12.17 -4.38 -11.08
CA VAL A 124 11.15 -4.02 -12.08
C VAL A 124 9.75 -3.99 -11.45
N HIS A 125 9.43 -5.00 -10.62
CA HIS A 125 8.13 -5.06 -9.96
C HIS A 125 7.95 -3.93 -8.94
N TYR A 126 8.93 -3.73 -8.04
CA TYR A 126 8.80 -2.73 -6.99
C TYR A 126 8.71 -1.30 -7.54
N LEU A 127 9.51 -0.97 -8.57
CA LEU A 127 9.45 0.34 -9.20
C LEU A 127 8.20 0.51 -10.07
N GLY A 128 7.83 -0.48 -10.88
CA GLY A 128 6.60 -0.42 -11.69
C GLY A 128 5.34 -0.26 -10.85
N ASN A 129 5.29 -0.90 -9.68
CA ASN A 129 4.16 -0.76 -8.74
C ASN A 129 4.23 0.52 -7.88
N SER A 130 5.23 1.39 -8.03
CA SER A 130 5.39 2.59 -7.21
C SER A 130 4.54 3.80 -7.61
N PHE A 131 3.90 3.76 -8.79
CA PHE A 131 3.29 4.94 -9.41
C PHE A 131 1.77 4.86 -9.57
N GLY A 132 1.13 3.89 -8.92
CA GLY A 132 -0.32 3.68 -9.00
C GLY A 132 -0.70 2.43 -9.77
N SER A 133 -2.00 2.22 -9.93
CA SER A 133 -2.57 1.09 -10.66
C SER A 133 -3.05 1.51 -12.04
N ALA A 134 -2.42 0.98 -13.10
CA ALA A 134 -2.89 1.17 -14.48
C ALA A 134 -4.33 0.68 -14.70
N THR A 135 -4.74 -0.38 -13.99
CA THR A 135 -6.07 -0.96 -14.16
C THR A 135 -7.13 -0.10 -13.49
N ARG A 136 -6.90 0.27 -12.22
CA ARG A 136 -7.87 0.99 -11.39
C ARG A 136 -7.80 2.50 -11.53
N LEU A 137 -6.70 3.03 -12.08
CA LEU A 137 -6.41 4.45 -12.24
C LEU A 137 -6.41 5.18 -10.88
N ASP A 138 -5.82 4.50 -9.89
CA ASP A 138 -5.72 4.98 -8.52
C ASP A 138 -4.26 5.01 -8.04
N TYR A 139 -3.98 5.82 -7.02
CA TYR A 139 -2.70 5.88 -6.33
C TYR A 139 -2.94 6.01 -4.82
N GLY A 140 -2.04 5.44 -4.01
CA GLY A 140 -2.14 5.51 -2.55
C GLY A 140 -0.92 4.95 -1.83
N THR A 141 -1.03 4.81 -0.51
CA THR A 141 0.09 4.48 0.40
C THR A 141 0.75 3.13 0.13
N GLY A 142 0.05 2.16 -0.49
CA GLY A 142 0.65 0.89 -0.93
C GLY A 142 1.67 1.06 -2.06
N HIS A 143 1.44 2.02 -2.95
CA HIS A 143 2.37 2.38 -4.02
C HIS A 143 3.56 3.18 -3.48
N GLU A 144 3.29 4.11 -2.55
CA GLU A 144 4.31 4.85 -1.80
C GLU A 144 5.27 3.89 -1.05
N LEU A 145 4.71 2.85 -0.42
CA LEU A 145 5.48 1.77 0.23
C LEU A 145 6.35 0.99 -0.77
N SER A 146 5.83 0.72 -1.98
CA SER A 146 6.58 0.06 -3.04
C SER A 146 7.81 0.87 -3.45
N PHE A 147 7.69 2.21 -3.49
CA PHE A 147 8.82 3.06 -3.80
C PHE A 147 9.88 3.06 -2.70
N LEU A 148 9.46 3.12 -1.44
CA LEU A 148 10.39 2.95 -0.32
C LEU A 148 11.12 1.60 -0.38
N ALA A 149 10.43 0.56 -0.85
CA ALA A 149 11.03 -0.76 -1.06
C ALA A 149 12.09 -0.77 -2.17
N VAL A 150 11.93 0.05 -3.23
CA VAL A 150 12.98 0.26 -4.23
C VAL A 150 14.22 0.88 -3.58
N VAL A 151 14.06 1.96 -2.83
CA VAL A 151 15.19 2.64 -2.17
C VAL A 151 15.88 1.70 -1.19
N GLY A 152 15.12 0.98 -0.37
CA GLY A 152 15.65 -0.04 0.53
C GLY A 152 16.36 -1.19 -0.19
N ALA A 153 15.86 -1.63 -1.35
CA ALA A 153 16.52 -2.66 -2.16
C ALA A 153 17.90 -2.20 -2.66
N ILE A 154 18.03 -0.98 -3.16
CA ILE A 154 19.33 -0.41 -3.58
C ILE A 154 20.30 -0.27 -2.40
N ASP A 155 19.78 0.13 -1.24
CA ASP A 155 20.55 0.19 0.01
C ASP A 155 21.05 -1.19 0.45
N MET A 156 20.21 -2.24 0.33
CA MET A 156 20.59 -3.61 0.66
C MET A 156 21.70 -4.19 -0.23
N LEU A 157 21.81 -3.71 -1.48
CA LEU A 157 22.92 -4.03 -2.38
C LEU A 157 24.23 -3.32 -1.99
N GLY A 158 24.18 -2.38 -1.04
CA GLY A 158 25.33 -1.58 -0.62
C GLY A 158 25.75 -0.53 -1.65
N LEU A 159 24.83 -0.12 -2.54
CA LEU A 159 25.12 0.89 -3.57
C LEU A 159 25.07 2.31 -3.02
N PHE A 160 24.28 2.53 -1.96
CA PHE A 160 24.40 3.72 -1.13
C PHE A 160 25.59 3.50 -0.20
N THR A 161 26.72 4.13 -0.55
CA THR A 161 27.98 4.06 0.20
C THR A 161 27.79 4.51 1.66
N GLU A 162 28.80 4.34 2.51
CA GLU A 162 28.75 4.82 3.91
C GLU A 162 28.55 6.35 4.01
N GLU A 163 28.77 7.06 2.91
CA GLU A 163 28.59 8.51 2.79
C GLU A 163 27.12 8.92 2.59
N PHE A 164 26.19 7.99 2.34
CA PHE A 164 24.78 8.30 2.10
C PHE A 164 24.13 9.01 3.30
N GLN A 165 23.75 10.27 3.10
CA GLN A 165 23.16 11.13 4.13
C GLN A 165 21.67 11.35 3.90
N GLY A 166 21.03 12.03 4.85
CA GLY A 166 19.64 12.44 4.74
C GLY A 166 19.32 13.27 3.49
N GLY A 167 20.26 14.11 3.04
CA GLY A 167 20.07 14.93 1.85
C GLY A 167 19.85 14.09 0.60
N ASP A 168 20.62 13.01 0.45
CA ASP A 168 20.52 12.10 -0.69
C ASP A 168 19.18 11.38 -0.73
N PHE A 169 18.72 10.90 0.43
CA PHE A 169 17.38 10.31 0.55
C PHE A 169 16.28 11.33 0.22
N LEU A 170 16.37 12.54 0.76
CA LEU A 170 15.39 13.60 0.48
C LEU A 170 15.38 14.00 -0.99
N LEU A 171 16.51 13.97 -1.69
CA LEU A 171 16.59 14.24 -3.12
C LEU A 171 15.81 13.19 -3.93
N ILE A 172 15.98 11.91 -3.61
CA ILE A 172 15.23 10.80 -4.24
C ILE A 172 13.73 10.94 -3.96
N MET A 173 13.34 11.13 -2.70
CA MET A 173 11.92 11.24 -2.32
C MET A 173 11.26 12.48 -2.93
N ASN A 174 11.97 13.61 -2.99
CA ASN A 174 11.46 14.84 -3.60
C ASN A 174 11.19 14.66 -5.11
N ALA A 175 12.13 14.02 -5.83
CA ALA A 175 11.94 13.68 -7.24
C ALA A 175 10.75 12.73 -7.43
N TYR A 176 10.63 11.69 -6.59
CA TYR A 176 9.51 10.76 -6.64
C TYR A 176 8.16 11.44 -6.43
N TYR A 177 8.01 12.25 -5.38
CA TYR A 177 6.74 12.93 -5.12
C TYR A 177 6.41 13.96 -6.21
N ALA A 178 7.40 14.54 -6.88
CA ALA A 178 7.15 15.40 -8.04
C ALA A 178 6.50 14.61 -9.20
N VAL A 179 7.00 13.40 -9.51
CA VAL A 179 6.39 12.51 -10.52
C VAL A 179 4.96 12.14 -10.10
N VAL A 180 4.77 11.69 -8.86
CA VAL A 180 3.46 11.22 -8.39
C VAL A 180 2.42 12.34 -8.39
N ARG A 181 2.75 13.54 -7.91
CA ARG A 181 1.83 14.69 -7.97
C ARG A 181 1.46 15.03 -9.41
N LYS A 182 2.43 14.98 -10.33
CA LYS A 182 2.18 15.20 -11.75
C LYS A 182 1.24 14.14 -12.33
N LEU A 183 1.41 12.87 -11.98
CA LEU A 183 0.48 11.79 -12.38
C LEU A 183 -0.94 12.02 -11.83
N ILE A 184 -1.07 12.30 -10.53
CA ILE A 184 -2.36 12.54 -9.88
C ILE A 184 -3.11 13.69 -10.57
N LEU A 185 -2.43 14.81 -10.83
CA LEU A 185 -3.05 15.97 -11.48
C LEU A 185 -3.35 15.72 -12.96
N THR A 186 -2.39 15.17 -13.71
CA THR A 186 -2.50 15.01 -15.18
C THR A 186 -3.56 13.97 -15.54
N TYR A 187 -3.59 12.85 -14.82
CA TYR A 187 -4.51 11.75 -15.10
C TYR A 187 -5.68 11.67 -14.13
N THR A 188 -5.83 12.62 -13.20
CA THR A 188 -6.95 12.67 -12.26
C THR A 188 -7.09 11.34 -11.50
N LEU A 189 -5.98 10.83 -10.98
CA LEU A 189 -5.95 9.53 -10.31
C LEU A 189 -6.82 9.54 -9.06
N GLU A 190 -7.53 8.44 -8.82
CA GLU A 190 -8.36 8.29 -7.63
C GLU A 190 -7.51 7.90 -6.41
N PRO A 191 -7.95 8.28 -5.20
CA PRO A 191 -7.32 7.81 -3.96
C PRO A 191 -7.51 6.29 -3.76
N ALA A 192 -6.42 5.53 -3.75
CA ALA A 192 -6.46 4.08 -3.54
C ALA A 192 -6.56 3.73 -2.04
N GLY A 193 -7.69 3.14 -1.63
CA GLY A 193 -7.88 2.73 -0.23
C GLY A 193 -8.05 3.91 0.74
N SER A 194 -8.40 5.10 0.24
CA SER A 194 -8.66 6.27 1.09
C SER A 194 -9.84 6.02 2.02
N HIS A 195 -9.70 6.52 3.25
CA HIS A 195 -10.78 6.61 4.23
C HIS A 195 -11.51 7.97 4.17
N GLY A 196 -11.28 8.76 3.12
CA GLY A 196 -11.79 10.11 2.97
C GLY A 196 -11.33 10.99 4.12
N VAL A 197 -12.27 11.71 4.74
CA VAL A 197 -12.01 12.55 5.92
C VAL A 197 -11.49 11.78 7.14
N TRP A 198 -11.60 10.45 7.16
CA TRP A 198 -11.07 9.62 8.25
C TRP A 198 -9.65 9.11 7.99
N GLY A 199 -9.08 9.38 6.81
CA GLY A 199 -7.69 9.11 6.48
C GLY A 199 -6.78 10.28 6.87
N LEU A 200 -5.46 10.03 6.93
CA LEU A 200 -4.47 11.08 7.11
C LEU A 200 -4.45 12.02 5.89
N ASP A 201 -4.35 11.43 4.71
CA ASP A 201 -4.35 12.08 3.40
C ASP A 201 -4.92 11.08 2.37
N ASP A 202 -5.30 11.58 1.20
CA ASP A 202 -5.85 10.75 0.14
C ASP A 202 -4.81 9.78 -0.46
N HIS A 203 -3.55 10.17 -0.51
CA HIS A 203 -2.51 9.52 -1.31
C HIS A 203 -1.25 9.14 -0.50
N PHE A 204 -0.86 9.97 0.47
CA PHE A 204 0.47 9.91 1.09
C PHE A 204 0.44 9.68 2.60
N HIS A 205 1.44 8.96 3.12
CA HIS A 205 1.70 8.88 4.56
C HIS A 205 3.19 9.01 4.86
N LEU A 206 4.06 8.34 4.10
CA LEU A 206 5.51 8.44 4.27
C LEU A 206 6.00 9.89 4.10
N ALA A 207 5.40 10.67 3.21
CA ALA A 207 5.73 12.09 3.05
C ALA A 207 5.61 12.89 4.37
N TYR A 208 4.60 12.60 5.18
CA TYR A 208 4.40 13.23 6.49
C TYR A 208 5.35 12.69 7.55
N ILE A 209 5.65 11.39 7.54
CA ILE A 209 6.65 10.80 8.46
C ILE A 209 8.01 11.44 8.21
N PHE A 210 8.48 11.42 6.95
CA PHE A 210 9.79 11.95 6.63
C PHE A 210 9.85 13.47 6.78
N GLY A 211 8.80 14.19 6.36
CA GLY A 211 8.72 15.64 6.55
C GLY A 211 8.72 16.07 8.02
N SER A 212 8.01 15.35 8.89
CA SER A 212 8.06 15.62 10.34
C SER A 212 9.41 15.23 10.96
N ALA A 213 10.03 14.15 10.46
CA ALA A 213 11.35 13.72 10.91
C ALA A 213 12.49 14.71 10.57
N GLN A 214 12.37 15.47 9.47
CA GLN A 214 13.30 16.57 9.16
C GLN A 214 13.38 17.60 10.30
N TRP A 215 12.28 17.83 11.02
CA TRP A 215 12.19 18.79 12.12
C TRP A 215 12.01 18.17 13.51
N ALA A 216 11.95 16.84 13.62
CA ALA A 216 11.95 16.15 14.89
C ALA A 216 13.24 16.47 15.67
N ASN A 217 13.20 16.54 17.01
CA ASN A 217 14.37 16.79 17.87
C ASN A 217 15.22 18.03 17.47
N TYR A 218 14.60 18.99 16.78
CA TYR A 218 15.21 20.24 16.34
C TYR A 218 14.53 21.40 17.06
N LYS A 219 15.22 21.96 18.07
CA LYS A 219 14.66 23.02 18.92
C LYS A 219 14.42 24.31 18.13
N GLU A 220 15.28 24.63 17.17
CA GLU A 220 15.16 25.80 16.29
C GLU A 220 14.43 25.48 14.97
N ALA A 221 13.58 24.45 14.92
CA ALA A 221 12.76 24.20 13.74
C ALA A 221 11.98 25.46 13.34
N PRO A 222 11.95 25.84 12.04
CA PRO A 222 11.42 27.12 11.60
C PRO A 222 9.93 27.27 11.86
N LEU A 223 9.19 26.16 11.79
CA LEU A 223 7.76 26.09 12.05
C LEU A 223 7.49 25.14 13.21
N ARG A 224 6.35 25.30 13.88
CA ARG A 224 5.74 24.32 14.77
C ARG A 224 4.63 23.56 14.04
N PRO A 225 4.18 22.39 14.52
CA PRO A 225 3.11 21.63 13.86
C PRO A 225 1.84 22.45 13.56
N ARG A 226 1.41 23.34 14.47
CA ARG A 226 0.23 24.20 14.25
C ARG A 226 0.38 25.17 13.08
N ASP A 227 1.61 25.55 12.75
CA ASP A 227 1.89 26.60 11.78
C ASP A 227 1.68 26.09 10.33
N ILE A 228 1.52 24.77 10.14
CA ILE A 228 1.17 24.17 8.83
C ILE A 228 -0.21 24.61 8.33
N LEU A 229 -1.07 25.10 9.23
CA LEU A 229 -2.38 25.64 8.86
C LEU A 229 -2.30 27.04 8.24
N ASN A 230 -1.14 27.70 8.32
CA ASN A 230 -0.91 28.98 7.67
C ASN A 230 -0.36 28.77 6.25
N HIS A 231 -1.19 29.12 5.26
CA HIS A 231 -0.86 28.97 3.85
C HIS A 231 0.44 29.70 3.43
N HIS A 232 0.75 30.84 4.04
CA HIS A 232 1.97 31.60 3.72
C HIS A 232 3.23 30.82 4.09
N PHE A 233 3.28 30.25 5.30
CA PHE A 233 4.39 29.42 5.73
C PHE A 233 4.53 28.15 4.89
N ILE A 234 3.41 27.57 4.45
CA ILE A 234 3.46 26.42 3.55
C ILE A 234 4.12 26.79 2.22
N GLN A 235 3.77 27.93 1.63
CA GLN A 235 4.41 28.39 0.39
C GLN A 235 5.91 28.65 0.57
N GLU A 236 6.31 29.23 1.70
CA GLU A 236 7.71 29.53 2.01
C GLU A 236 8.54 28.24 2.21
N TYR A 237 8.03 27.24 2.93
CA TYR A 237 8.83 26.07 3.33
C TYR A 237 8.60 24.81 2.48
N ALA A 238 7.65 24.80 1.52
CA ALA A 238 7.34 23.62 0.70
C ALA A 238 8.52 23.10 -0.16
N HIS A 239 9.48 23.96 -0.50
CA HIS A 239 10.68 23.55 -1.25
C HIS A 239 11.79 22.99 -0.34
N LEU A 240 11.64 23.09 0.99
CA LEU A 240 12.64 22.68 1.98
C LEU A 240 12.21 21.47 2.82
N ASN A 241 10.90 21.24 2.96
CA ASN A 241 10.35 20.22 3.84
C ASN A 241 9.22 19.43 3.17
N LEU A 242 9.29 18.09 3.24
CA LEU A 242 8.31 17.19 2.59
C LEU A 242 6.91 17.31 3.21
N TYR A 243 6.78 17.61 4.51
CA TYR A 243 5.48 17.82 5.16
C TYR A 243 4.81 19.06 4.58
N CYS A 244 5.53 20.18 4.53
CA CYS A 244 5.04 21.42 3.92
C CYS A 244 4.72 21.24 2.44
N GLN A 245 5.56 20.51 1.70
CA GLN A 245 5.31 20.19 0.30
C GLN A 245 3.98 19.44 0.12
N THR A 246 3.71 18.46 0.99
CA THR A 246 2.50 17.64 0.91
C THR A 246 1.25 18.41 1.32
N ILE A 247 1.34 19.27 2.36
CA ILE A 247 0.25 20.20 2.71
C ILE A 247 0.00 21.20 1.57
N GLY A 248 1.05 21.70 0.93
CA GLY A 248 0.93 22.56 -0.25
C GLY A 248 0.17 21.90 -1.39
N PHE A 249 0.39 20.60 -1.61
CA PHE A 249 -0.36 19.82 -2.59
C PHE A 249 -1.85 19.70 -2.23
N ILE A 250 -2.19 19.48 -0.95
CA ILE A 250 -3.60 19.47 -0.50
C ILE A 250 -4.32 20.76 -0.91
N TYR A 251 -3.71 21.93 -0.68
CA TYR A 251 -4.31 23.22 -1.06
C TYR A 251 -4.51 23.40 -2.57
N GLN A 252 -3.78 22.65 -3.39
CA GLN A 252 -3.97 22.64 -4.85
C GLN A 252 -5.16 21.77 -5.25
N VAL A 253 -5.36 20.62 -4.59
CA VAL A 253 -6.37 19.62 -5.00
C VAL A 253 -7.71 19.73 -4.27
N LYS A 254 -7.73 20.23 -3.04
CA LYS A 254 -8.93 20.36 -2.21
C LYS A 254 -9.34 21.82 -2.06
N ARG A 255 -10.66 22.05 -1.96
CA ARG A 255 -11.27 23.38 -1.79
C ARG A 255 -12.06 23.41 -0.48
N GLY A 256 -12.24 24.61 0.06
CA GLY A 256 -12.95 24.84 1.31
C GLY A 256 -12.02 24.89 2.52
N PRO A 257 -12.59 25.01 3.74
CA PRO A 257 -11.82 25.06 4.98
C PRO A 257 -11.00 23.79 5.23
N PHE A 258 -9.74 23.95 5.61
CA PHE A 258 -8.81 22.81 5.82
C PHE A 258 -9.36 21.76 6.79
N ARG A 259 -10.03 22.20 7.87
CA ARG A 259 -10.64 21.32 8.87
C ARG A 259 -11.71 20.40 8.30
N GLU A 260 -12.42 20.81 7.25
CA GLU A 260 -13.53 20.05 6.68
C GLU A 260 -13.05 18.92 5.76
N HIS A 261 -11.99 19.17 4.99
CA HIS A 261 -11.50 18.22 3.99
C HIS A 261 -10.25 17.43 4.42
N SER A 262 -9.60 17.85 5.52
CA SER A 262 -8.37 17.27 6.09
C SER A 262 -8.40 17.30 7.63
N SER A 263 -9.51 16.84 8.22
CA SER A 263 -9.78 16.88 9.66
C SER A 263 -8.69 16.22 10.50
N MET A 264 -8.16 15.06 10.10
CA MET A 264 -7.11 14.38 10.86
C MET A 264 -5.80 15.19 10.90
N LEU A 265 -5.37 15.77 9.79
CA LEU A 265 -4.20 16.66 9.75
C LEU A 265 -4.44 17.93 10.56
N TYR A 266 -5.66 18.48 10.53
CA TYR A 266 -6.04 19.62 11.35
C TYR A 266 -5.95 19.29 12.85
N ASP A 267 -6.48 18.15 13.26
CA ASP A 267 -6.44 17.70 14.66
C ASP A 267 -4.99 17.44 15.10
N LEU A 268 -4.16 16.81 14.26
CA LEU A 268 -2.73 16.63 14.56
C LEU A 268 -1.99 17.97 14.72
N ALA A 269 -2.23 18.93 13.82
CA ALA A 269 -1.60 20.25 13.88
C ALA A 269 -2.00 21.04 15.13
N THR A 270 -3.25 20.90 15.59
CA THR A 270 -3.77 21.63 16.75
C THR A 270 -3.46 20.95 18.09
N THR A 271 -3.39 19.62 18.13
CA THR A 271 -3.21 18.85 19.39
C THR A 271 -1.77 18.43 19.65
N VAL A 272 -0.94 18.26 18.62
CA VAL A 272 0.45 17.81 18.78
C VAL A 272 1.40 19.00 18.72
N HIS A 273 2.06 19.31 19.84
CA HIS A 273 2.87 20.54 19.94
C HIS A 273 4.32 20.43 19.48
N THR A 274 4.84 19.22 19.24
CA THR A 274 6.24 19.02 18.82
C THR A 274 6.37 18.07 17.64
N TRP A 275 7.30 18.34 16.73
CA TRP A 275 7.59 17.49 15.58
C TRP A 275 8.03 16.08 15.98
N THR A 276 8.79 15.92 17.07
CA THR A 276 9.16 14.60 17.59
C THR A 276 7.94 13.75 17.93
N LYS A 277 6.96 14.32 18.64
CA LYS A 277 5.74 13.57 19.00
C LYS A 277 4.90 13.27 17.75
N LEU A 278 4.86 14.21 16.80
CA LEU A 278 4.14 14.04 15.55
C LEU A 278 4.74 12.93 14.70
N GLU A 279 6.05 12.94 14.47
CA GLU A 279 6.78 11.89 13.76
C GLU A 279 6.53 10.52 14.40
N MET A 280 6.73 10.40 15.72
CA MET A 280 6.50 9.14 16.43
C MET A 280 5.05 8.65 16.30
N GLY A 281 4.08 9.57 16.35
CA GLY A 281 2.67 9.27 16.18
C GLY A 281 2.35 8.78 14.77
N LEU A 282 2.86 9.47 13.75
CA LEU A 282 2.68 9.12 12.33
C LEU A 282 3.34 7.79 11.99
N THR A 283 4.52 7.50 12.54
CA THR A 283 5.21 6.21 12.37
C THR A 283 4.42 5.05 13.00
N LYS A 284 3.83 5.26 14.19
CA LYS A 284 2.92 4.28 14.79
C LYS A 284 1.64 4.09 13.98
N MET A 285 1.05 5.18 13.51
CA MET A 285 -0.14 5.15 12.66
C MET A 285 0.13 4.37 11.36
N TYR A 286 1.29 4.54 10.74
CA TYR A 286 1.68 3.82 9.52
C TYR A 286 1.76 2.31 9.73
N ALA A 287 2.27 1.88 10.88
CA ALA A 287 2.32 0.46 11.21
C ALA A 287 0.92 -0.19 11.27
N VAL A 288 -0.11 0.59 11.62
CA VAL A 288 -1.50 0.12 11.74
C VAL A 288 -2.27 0.30 10.43
N GLU A 289 -2.30 1.53 9.90
CA GLU A 289 -3.17 1.91 8.79
C GLU A 289 -2.60 1.58 7.41
N VAL A 290 -1.30 1.28 7.32
CA VAL A 290 -0.66 0.84 6.07
C VAL A 290 -0.17 -0.59 6.23
N LEU A 291 0.83 -0.84 7.08
CA LEU A 291 1.53 -2.13 7.13
C LEU A 291 0.68 -3.29 7.68
N ASN A 292 -0.37 -3.01 8.46
CA ASN A 292 -1.28 -4.02 9.01
C ASN A 292 -2.68 -3.95 8.38
N LYS A 293 -2.83 -3.28 7.24
CA LYS A 293 -4.12 -3.04 6.58
C LYS A 293 -4.20 -3.83 5.28
N PHE A 294 -4.97 -4.93 5.29
CA PHE A 294 -5.08 -5.85 4.15
C PHE A 294 -5.32 -5.14 2.80
N PRO A 295 -6.33 -4.23 2.66
CA PRO A 295 -6.58 -3.55 1.39
C PRO A 295 -5.36 -2.81 0.81
N VAL A 296 -4.44 -2.37 1.68
CA VAL A 296 -3.25 -1.61 1.32
C VAL A 296 -2.10 -2.56 0.96
N VAL A 297 -1.75 -3.50 1.85
CA VAL A 297 -0.56 -4.37 1.65
C VAL A 297 -0.79 -5.57 0.73
N GLN A 298 -2.03 -5.89 0.34
CA GLN A 298 -2.31 -6.99 -0.61
C GLN A 298 -1.61 -6.86 -1.98
N HIS A 299 -1.14 -5.66 -2.32
CA HIS A 299 -0.42 -5.36 -3.55
C HIS A 299 1.10 -5.34 -3.38
N PHE A 300 1.62 -5.53 -2.17
CA PHE A 300 3.04 -5.72 -1.94
C PHE A 300 3.41 -7.19 -2.22
N TRP A 301 4.13 -7.47 -3.31
CA TRP A 301 4.54 -8.84 -3.65
C TRP A 301 5.93 -9.17 -3.13
N PHE A 302 6.21 -10.47 -3.01
CA PHE A 302 7.37 -10.98 -2.30
C PHE A 302 8.27 -11.74 -3.27
N GLY A 303 9.49 -11.24 -3.46
CA GLY A 303 10.56 -11.96 -4.14
C GLY A 303 11.27 -12.95 -3.20
N THR A 304 12.45 -13.40 -3.60
CA THR A 304 13.30 -14.28 -2.78
C THR A 304 14.55 -13.56 -2.26
N GLY A 305 14.93 -12.42 -2.86
CA GLY A 305 16.09 -11.63 -2.48
C GLY A 305 15.75 -10.49 -1.52
N PHE A 306 15.05 -9.45 -1.99
CA PHE A 306 14.88 -8.19 -1.23
C PHE A 306 13.81 -8.29 -0.14
N TYR A 307 12.64 -8.86 -0.44
CA TYR A 307 11.53 -8.93 0.51
C TYR A 307 10.89 -10.33 0.52
N PRO A 308 11.54 -11.32 1.16
CA PRO A 308 11.08 -12.69 1.13
C PRO A 308 9.92 -12.98 2.08
N TRP A 309 9.03 -13.89 1.66
CA TRP A 309 7.93 -14.45 2.45
C TRP A 309 8.40 -15.54 3.42
N VAL A 310 9.37 -15.19 4.26
CA VAL A 310 10.03 -16.09 5.22
C VAL A 310 9.85 -15.50 6.61
N ASP A 311 9.57 -16.36 7.59
CA ASP A 311 9.45 -15.95 8.98
C ASP A 311 10.80 -15.50 9.53
N ASN A 312 10.85 -14.30 10.10
CA ASN A 312 12.09 -13.67 10.54
C ASN A 312 12.76 -14.40 11.73
N ARG A 313 11.99 -15.17 12.52
CA ARG A 313 12.52 -15.84 13.71
C ARG A 313 13.01 -17.25 13.40
N THR A 314 12.26 -17.98 12.58
CA THR A 314 12.50 -19.40 12.30
C THR A 314 13.26 -19.63 11.00
N GLY A 315 13.29 -18.65 10.09
CA GLY A 315 13.88 -18.80 8.76
C GLY A 315 13.10 -19.73 7.83
N LYS A 316 11.91 -20.19 8.25
CA LYS A 316 11.02 -21.06 7.45
C LYS A 316 10.08 -20.22 6.60
N LEU A 317 9.61 -20.81 5.50
CA LEU A 317 8.58 -20.19 4.67
C LEU A 317 7.31 -19.99 5.50
N LEU A 318 6.72 -18.80 5.40
CA LEU A 318 5.43 -18.51 6.01
C LEU A 318 4.32 -19.30 5.29
N PRO A 319 3.15 -19.53 5.93
CA PRO A 319 2.02 -20.21 5.30
C PRO A 319 1.71 -19.61 3.92
N ILE A 320 1.59 -20.48 2.91
CA ILE A 320 1.11 -20.08 1.59
C ILE A 320 -0.40 -20.27 1.59
N TYR A 321 -1.11 -19.27 1.08
CA TYR A 321 -2.54 -19.36 0.85
C TYR A 321 -2.85 -20.47 -0.16
N ASP A 322 -3.59 -21.48 0.28
CA ASP A 322 -4.23 -22.47 -0.58
C ASP A 322 -5.74 -22.17 -0.63
N PRO A 323 -6.32 -21.85 -1.80
CA PRO A 323 -7.76 -21.68 -1.94
C PRO A 323 -8.58 -22.85 -1.35
N ALA A 324 -8.08 -24.09 -1.43
CA ALA A 324 -8.74 -25.26 -0.88
C ALA A 324 -8.77 -25.27 0.66
N ASP A 325 -7.79 -24.64 1.31
CA ASP A 325 -7.78 -24.47 2.78
C ASP A 325 -8.64 -23.30 3.24
N ALA A 326 -8.88 -22.29 2.39
CA ALA A 326 -9.82 -21.21 2.68
C ALA A 326 -11.27 -21.70 2.76
N ASP A 327 -11.66 -22.61 1.86
CA ASP A 327 -12.98 -23.25 1.88
C ASP A 327 -13.16 -24.12 3.14
N ARG A 328 -12.11 -24.84 3.57
CA ARG A 328 -12.13 -25.62 4.82
C ARG A 328 -12.28 -24.75 6.08
N ARG A 329 -11.72 -23.54 6.08
CA ARG A 329 -11.85 -22.57 7.19
C ARG A 329 -13.21 -21.86 7.21
N ASN A 330 -13.83 -21.68 6.04
CA ASN A 330 -15.13 -21.03 5.89
C ASN A 330 -16.32 -22.01 5.93
N THR A 331 -16.07 -23.32 5.88
CA THR A 331 -17.11 -24.31 6.14
C THR A 331 -17.34 -24.36 7.65
N PRO A 332 -18.53 -24.03 8.18
CA PRO A 332 -18.81 -24.25 9.59
C PRO A 332 -18.64 -25.76 9.85
N GLN A 333 -17.82 -26.11 10.85
CA GLN A 333 -17.77 -27.48 11.37
C GLN A 333 -19.13 -27.84 11.97
N ILE A 334 -20.09 -28.21 11.12
CA ILE A 334 -21.26 -28.94 11.54
C ILE A 334 -20.80 -30.38 11.71
N GLY A 335 -20.47 -30.76 12.95
CA GLY A 335 -20.32 -32.15 13.32
C GLY A 335 -19.03 -32.45 14.07
N GLY A 336 -19.10 -32.41 15.39
CA GLY A 336 -18.06 -32.97 16.23
C GLY A 336 -18.14 -32.57 17.68
N ASN A 337 -19.31 -32.70 18.32
CA ASN A 337 -19.40 -32.79 19.79
C ASN A 337 -20.75 -33.32 20.32
N TYR A 338 -21.78 -33.49 19.48
CA TYR A 338 -23.03 -34.14 19.92
C TYR A 338 -22.95 -35.67 20.00
N ALA A 339 -22.02 -36.31 19.29
CA ALA A 339 -21.84 -37.77 19.33
C ALA A 339 -21.04 -38.24 20.57
N ALA A 340 -20.13 -37.41 21.10
CA ALA A 340 -19.34 -37.73 22.29
C ALA A 340 -20.13 -37.58 23.61
N PHE A 341 -21.20 -36.78 23.60
CA PHE A 341 -22.06 -36.58 24.78
C PHE A 341 -23.13 -37.68 24.94
N MET A 342 -23.56 -38.33 23.85
CA MET A 342 -24.52 -39.44 23.93
C MET A 342 -23.89 -40.80 24.26
N SER A 343 -22.56 -40.96 24.15
CA SER A 343 -21.91 -42.24 24.44
C SER A 343 -21.58 -42.47 25.92
N SER A 344 -21.90 -41.51 26.81
CA SER A 344 -21.64 -41.62 28.26
C SER A 344 -22.87 -41.92 29.12
N ILE A 345 -24.05 -42.13 28.52
CA ILE A 345 -25.33 -42.24 29.27
C ILE A 345 -25.90 -43.66 29.31
N ASN A 346 -25.38 -44.62 28.55
CA ASN A 346 -25.82 -46.01 28.66
C ASN A 346 -24.64 -46.99 28.78
N SER A 347 -24.35 -47.39 30.00
CA SER A 347 -23.74 -48.69 30.32
C SER A 347 -24.61 -49.33 31.41
N PRO A 348 -24.95 -50.63 31.28
CA PRO A 348 -24.11 -51.58 32.01
C PRO A 348 -23.91 -52.97 31.35
N ALA A 349 -22.80 -53.60 31.80
CA ALA A 349 -22.58 -55.02 32.08
C ALA A 349 -22.32 -56.06 30.94
N ARG A 350 -21.09 -56.61 31.01
CA ARG A 350 -20.61 -58.00 30.83
C ARG A 350 -21.46 -59.00 29.99
N SER A 351 -20.84 -59.57 28.95
CA SER A 351 -20.49 -61.02 28.83
C SER A 351 -20.00 -61.39 27.41
N SER A 352 -19.32 -62.55 27.33
CA SER A 352 -18.44 -63.12 26.29
C SER A 352 -19.11 -63.47 24.92
N PRO A 353 -18.32 -63.87 23.88
CA PRO A 353 -18.71 -63.97 22.46
C PRO A 353 -19.10 -65.43 22.08
N PRO A 354 -19.15 -65.93 20.80
CA PRO A 354 -19.13 -65.35 19.43
C PRO A 354 -20.30 -65.92 18.57
N ILE A 355 -20.17 -65.91 17.22
CA ILE A 355 -20.68 -66.90 16.21
C ILE A 355 -21.65 -66.39 15.12
N THR A 356 -21.06 -66.19 13.92
CA THR A 356 -21.32 -66.84 12.61
C THR A 356 -22.58 -66.59 11.76
N SER A 357 -22.31 -66.46 10.46
CA SER A 357 -23.13 -66.86 9.27
C SER A 357 -24.30 -65.92 8.92
N GLN A 358 -24.72 -65.69 7.68
CA GLN A 358 -24.37 -66.19 6.35
C GLN A 358 -25.09 -65.31 5.30
N ARG A 359 -24.44 -65.12 4.14
CA ARG A 359 -24.97 -65.15 2.74
C ARG A 359 -26.32 -64.49 2.33
N VAL A 360 -26.24 -63.49 1.41
CA VAL A 360 -26.61 -63.52 -0.06
C VAL A 360 -28.11 -63.80 -0.45
N PRO A 361 -28.70 -63.30 -1.58
CA PRO A 361 -28.60 -62.03 -2.36
C PRO A 361 -29.96 -61.58 -3.02
N THR A 362 -29.89 -60.71 -4.06
CA THR A 362 -30.85 -60.48 -5.20
C THR A 362 -32.15 -59.71 -4.89
N THR A 363 -32.75 -58.84 -5.73
CA THR A 363 -32.80 -58.70 -7.21
C THR A 363 -33.49 -57.38 -7.64
N ALA A 364 -33.24 -56.97 -8.90
CA ALA A 364 -34.16 -56.33 -9.88
C ALA A 364 -34.65 -54.87 -9.72
N ARG A 365 -34.00 -53.98 -10.50
CA ARG A 365 -34.51 -53.26 -11.70
C ARG A 365 -35.97 -52.75 -11.72
N THR A 366 -36.15 -51.43 -11.79
CA THR A 366 -37.17 -50.80 -12.66
C THR A 366 -36.77 -49.37 -13.06
N GLN A 367 -36.79 -49.07 -14.36
CA GLN A 367 -36.68 -47.73 -14.94
C GLN A 367 -38.06 -47.06 -14.94
N VAL A 368 -38.14 -45.78 -14.56
CA VAL A 368 -39.19 -44.86 -15.02
C VAL A 368 -38.56 -43.51 -15.33
N ARG A 369 -39.03 -42.93 -16.43
CA ARG A 369 -38.55 -41.76 -17.18
C ARG A 369 -39.48 -40.58 -16.88
N SER A 370 -38.97 -39.39 -16.53
CA SER A 370 -39.72 -38.13 -16.73
C SER A 370 -38.85 -36.87 -16.62
N GLN A 371 -38.67 -36.25 -17.79
CA GLN A 371 -38.79 -34.82 -18.14
C GLN A 371 -38.00 -33.73 -17.39
N ALA A 372 -37.29 -32.97 -18.22
CA ALA A 372 -36.51 -31.77 -17.94
C ALA A 372 -37.37 -30.57 -17.52
N ARG A 373 -36.82 -29.73 -16.62
CA ARG A 373 -37.37 -28.41 -16.26
C ARG A 373 -36.29 -27.34 -16.43
N MET A 374 -36.58 -26.38 -17.31
CA MET A 374 -35.79 -25.18 -17.58
C MET A 374 -35.83 -24.19 -16.41
N PRO A 375 -34.78 -23.37 -16.19
CA PRO A 375 -34.77 -22.31 -15.18
C PRO A 375 -35.46 -21.01 -15.68
N PRO A 376 -36.10 -20.22 -14.79
CA PRO A 376 -36.75 -18.98 -15.17
C PRO A 376 -35.76 -17.80 -15.33
N ALA A 377 -36.17 -16.87 -16.19
CA ALA A 377 -35.40 -15.73 -16.69
C ALA A 377 -35.25 -14.55 -15.71
N ARG A 378 -34.14 -13.82 -15.89
CA ARG A 378 -33.76 -12.57 -15.23
C ARG A 378 -34.71 -11.41 -15.55
N THR A 379 -35.17 -10.69 -14.53
CA THR A 379 -35.79 -9.37 -14.66
C THR A 379 -34.76 -8.25 -14.42
N ARG A 380 -34.66 -7.34 -15.40
CA ARG A 380 -33.89 -6.07 -15.35
C ARG A 380 -34.60 -5.07 -14.43
N MET A 381 -33.87 -4.47 -13.49
CA MET A 381 -34.31 -3.29 -12.74
C MET A 381 -33.62 -2.04 -13.33
N GLY A 382 -34.41 -1.07 -13.78
CA GLY A 382 -33.93 0.25 -14.23
C GLY A 382 -33.75 1.24 -13.06
N PRO A 383 -33.10 2.39 -13.29
CA PRO A 383 -32.71 3.34 -12.24
C PRO A 383 -33.88 4.25 -11.80
N PRO A 384 -33.91 4.74 -10.55
CA PRO A 384 -34.99 5.58 -10.04
C PRO A 384 -34.85 7.06 -10.46
N THR A 385 -35.96 7.63 -10.90
CA THR A 385 -36.16 9.04 -11.29
C THR A 385 -36.40 9.95 -10.09
N SER A 386 -35.90 11.19 -10.18
CA SER A 386 -36.09 12.29 -9.22
C SER A 386 -37.18 13.29 -9.67
N ARG A 387 -38.00 13.74 -8.71
CA ARG A 387 -38.86 14.96 -8.61
C ARG A 387 -40.09 14.59 -7.74
N MET A 388 -40.64 15.40 -6.84
CA MET A 388 -40.71 16.85 -6.78
C MET A 388 -41.21 17.32 -5.38
N THR A 389 -40.66 18.46 -4.92
CA THR A 389 -41.29 19.60 -4.18
C THR A 389 -42.24 19.39 -2.99
N ASN A 390 -41.93 20.06 -1.88
CA ASN A 390 -42.91 20.89 -1.17
C ASN A 390 -42.24 22.11 -0.49
N THR A 391 -43.05 23.16 -0.39
CA THR A 391 -42.68 24.58 -0.34
C THR A 391 -42.78 25.15 1.08
N THR A 392 -42.02 26.23 1.35
CA THR A 392 -42.23 27.33 2.32
C THR A 392 -42.26 27.02 3.82
N VAL A 393 -41.34 27.64 4.59
CA VAL A 393 -41.64 28.78 5.50
C VAL A 393 -40.34 29.59 5.72
N HIS A 394 -40.41 30.89 5.42
CA HIS A 394 -39.41 31.90 5.79
C HIS A 394 -39.47 32.18 7.29
N HIS A 395 -38.32 32.27 7.97
CA HIS A 395 -38.23 33.09 9.17
C HIS A 395 -36.94 33.91 9.15
N ASP A 396 -37.16 35.19 8.92
CA ASP A 396 -36.22 36.29 9.09
C ASP A 396 -36.09 36.58 10.59
N LEU A 397 -34.85 36.67 11.09
CA LEU A 397 -34.53 37.17 12.43
C LEU A 397 -33.33 38.12 12.30
N THR A 398 -33.63 39.33 11.87
CA THR A 398 -32.81 40.51 12.12
C THR A 398 -33.57 41.50 13.03
N LYS A 399 -32.92 41.86 14.15
CA LYS A 399 -33.12 43.01 15.07
C LYS A 399 -33.38 42.63 16.55
N LYS A 400 -32.30 42.58 17.33
CA LYS A 400 -31.93 43.66 18.27
C LYS A 400 -30.53 43.44 18.82
#